data_AF-J7LBG9-F1
#
_entry.id   AF-J7LBG9-F1
#
_cell.length_a   1.000
_cell.length_b   1.000
_cell.length_c   1.000
_cell.angle_alpha   90.00
_cell.angle_beta   90.00
_cell.angle_gamma   90.00
#
_symmetry.space_group_name_H-M   'P 1'
#
loop_
_entity.id
_entity.type
_entity.pdbx_description
1 polymer ?
#
loop_
_entity_poly.entity_id
_entity_poly.type
_entity_poly.pdbx_seq_one_letter_code
_entity_poly.pdbx_strand_id
1 'polypeptide(L)'
;MDDRTGDTAAQAPLPGPDRHGDHPAPPSPAISRTQGDTPAPEATWAPADPATAVPGTYGAHRGAPGDPRAVAPAGPSPAGPPPAFPPPFHGAGATPAPGSGYPTGPYATYPHPHHVPAPWTGPPGGGPPPRAWYGRPAQRDQSGTVLFLSCVAAVVAVVSLVAGVSIVVVAPRQPDTPNGVDVATVRNDDLRARPNRVDVDLIDHPLYGVAVPPPVDCALPPLDVDSDASWEAFASEAGTCLNELWIPVMDELRLFPDLPEITVTEEALDTDTEDAFTLAYYESDRGLITVVLPNVREVSEFVPEDEQEIVWLALMGHEYAHHVQHATGILNVSHELRRTAGSQADELETLRRTELQAECMAGVGLRGLTDPDGDALDVVNRHFNEGGDLDTHGSAANRDHWLRAGWEGTTVAGCNTYDAPVERVA
;
A
#
# COMPACT_ATOMS: atom_id res chain seq x y z
N MET A 1 -19.45 -68.26 45.15
CA MET A 1 -20.53 -67.34 44.74
C MET A 1 -19.88 -66.36 43.78
N ASP A 2 -19.46 -66.89 42.64
CA ASP A 2 -20.23 -67.07 41.39
C ASP A 2 -19.99 -65.82 40.53
N ASP A 3 -19.10 -65.93 39.53
CA ASP A 3 -19.42 -66.21 38.11
C ASP A 3 -20.26 -65.08 37.49
N ARG A 4 -19.94 -64.47 36.34
CA ARG A 4 -19.27 -64.99 35.15
C ARG A 4 -19.00 -63.83 34.18
N THR A 5 -17.80 -63.83 33.58
CA THR A 5 -17.45 -63.67 32.13
C THR A 5 -18.18 -62.61 31.30
N GLY A 6 -17.55 -61.80 30.44
CA GLY A 6 -16.29 -61.97 29.72
C GLY A 6 -16.54 -61.61 28.25
N ASP A 7 -15.69 -60.78 27.65
CA ASP A 7 -15.08 -61.01 26.31
C ASP A 7 -14.37 -59.74 25.83
N THR A 8 -13.05 -59.81 25.87
CA THR A 8 -12.13 -58.93 25.15
C THR A 8 -11.87 -59.54 23.78
N ALA A 9 -12.43 -58.95 22.72
CA ALA A 9 -12.10 -59.26 21.35
C ALA A 9 -11.17 -58.19 20.77
N ALA A 10 -10.02 -58.65 20.29
CA ALA A 10 -9.00 -57.87 19.58
C ALA A 10 -9.58 -57.22 18.31
N GLN A 11 -9.29 -55.94 18.09
CA GLN A 11 -9.51 -55.28 16.80
C GLN A 11 -8.21 -55.27 15.98
N ALA A 12 -8.35 -55.75 14.75
CA ALA A 12 -7.34 -55.91 13.71
C ALA A 12 -6.88 -54.55 13.12
N PRO A 13 -5.79 -54.51 12.34
CA PRO A 13 -5.19 -53.27 11.84
C PRO A 13 -6.05 -52.56 10.79
N LEU A 14 -5.95 -51.23 10.76
CA LEU A 14 -6.59 -50.30 9.82
C LEU A 14 -6.29 -50.65 8.34
N PRO A 15 -7.28 -50.58 7.44
CA PRO A 15 -7.02 -50.60 5.99
C PRO A 15 -6.47 -49.24 5.53
N GLY A 16 -5.45 -49.27 4.67
CA GLY A 16 -4.92 -48.09 3.99
C GLY A 16 -5.91 -47.51 2.96
N PRO A 17 -5.69 -46.27 2.49
CA PRO A 17 -6.64 -45.59 1.62
C PRO A 17 -6.65 -46.18 0.21
N ASP A 18 -7.83 -46.60 -0.23
CA ASP A 18 -8.13 -46.94 -1.62
C ASP A 18 -8.07 -45.68 -2.51
N ARG A 19 -7.38 -45.81 -3.63
CA ARG A 19 -7.44 -44.88 -4.76
C ARG A 19 -8.77 -45.07 -5.48
N HIS A 20 -9.42 -43.95 -5.80
CA HIS A 20 -10.68 -43.79 -6.54
C HIS A 20 -11.95 -43.81 -5.68
N GLY A 21 -12.52 -42.63 -5.50
CA GLY A 21 -13.85 -42.43 -4.94
C GLY A 21 -14.16 -40.93 -4.84
N ASP A 22 -15.02 -40.46 -5.75
CA ASP A 22 -15.62 -39.13 -5.73
C ASP A 22 -16.29 -38.86 -4.37
N HIS A 23 -15.93 -37.76 -3.72
CA HIS A 23 -16.65 -37.20 -2.59
C HIS A 23 -17.31 -35.88 -2.99
N PRO A 24 -18.60 -35.66 -2.67
CA PRO A 24 -19.24 -34.38 -2.91
C PRO A 24 -18.63 -33.31 -1.99
N ALA A 25 -18.30 -32.15 -2.59
CA ALA A 25 -17.78 -30.99 -1.86
C ALA A 25 -18.81 -30.45 -0.85
N PRO A 26 -18.37 -29.95 0.32
CA PRO A 26 -19.23 -29.20 1.21
C PRO A 26 -19.67 -27.88 0.55
N PRO A 27 -20.86 -27.34 0.89
CA PRO A 27 -21.35 -26.11 0.28
C PRO A 27 -20.45 -24.93 0.66
N SER A 28 -19.99 -24.19 -0.37
CA SER A 28 -19.34 -22.88 -0.21
C SER A 28 -20.29 -21.89 0.48
N PRO A 29 -19.79 -20.97 1.31
CA PRO A 29 -20.61 -19.89 1.85
C PRO A 29 -21.08 -19.00 0.70
N ALA A 30 -22.38 -19.03 0.42
CA ALA A 30 -23.01 -18.15 -0.54
C ALA A 30 -23.04 -16.72 0.03
N ILE A 31 -22.59 -15.75 -0.76
CA ILE A 31 -22.93 -14.33 -0.57
C ILE A 31 -24.45 -14.24 -0.60
N SER A 32 -25.05 -14.03 0.58
CA SER A 32 -26.50 -14.02 0.74
C SER A 32 -27.07 -12.71 0.18
N ARG A 33 -27.56 -12.76 -1.06
CA ARG A 33 -28.55 -11.77 -1.52
C ARG A 33 -29.85 -12.03 -0.77
N THR A 34 -30.14 -11.20 0.23
CA THR A 34 -31.48 -11.17 0.81
C THR A 34 -32.38 -10.35 -0.12
N GLN A 35 -33.04 -11.05 -1.05
CA GLN A 35 -34.12 -10.47 -1.84
C GLN A 35 -35.37 -10.40 -0.96
N GLY A 36 -35.52 -9.29 -0.24
CA GLY A 36 -36.71 -8.98 0.55
C GLY A 36 -37.79 -8.34 -0.31
N ASP A 37 -38.69 -9.15 -0.87
CA ASP A 37 -39.96 -8.67 -1.43
C ASP A 37 -40.81 -8.05 -0.31
N THR A 38 -40.86 -6.72 -0.24
CA THR A 38 -41.92 -5.99 0.47
C THR A 38 -42.37 -4.81 -0.39
N PRO A 39 -43.69 -4.58 -0.60
CA PRO A 39 -44.16 -3.53 -1.49
C PRO A 39 -43.95 -2.15 -0.83
N ALA A 40 -43.33 -1.24 -1.57
CA ALA A 40 -43.24 0.17 -1.21
C ALA A 40 -44.64 0.82 -1.16
N PRO A 41 -44.95 1.70 -0.20
CA PRO A 41 -46.18 2.48 -0.22
C PRO A 41 -46.12 3.57 -1.29
N GLU A 42 -47.19 3.66 -2.09
CA GLU A 42 -47.41 4.68 -3.12
C GLU A 42 -47.38 6.10 -2.52
N ALA A 43 -46.36 6.89 -2.89
CA ALA A 43 -46.37 8.33 -2.68
C ALA A 43 -46.98 9.02 -3.90
N THR A 44 -48.25 9.39 -3.77
CA THR A 44 -48.95 10.24 -4.74
C THR A 44 -48.55 11.70 -4.54
N TRP A 45 -47.76 12.25 -5.46
CA TRP A 45 -47.53 13.69 -5.55
C TRP A 45 -48.33 14.27 -6.72
N ALA A 46 -49.35 15.05 -6.38
CA ALA A 46 -50.04 15.94 -7.30
C ALA A 46 -49.30 17.29 -7.42
N PRO A 47 -49.35 17.98 -8.57
CA PRO A 47 -48.66 19.25 -8.76
C PRO A 47 -49.54 20.43 -8.28
N ALA A 48 -48.90 21.45 -7.71
CA ALA A 48 -49.53 22.75 -7.50
C ALA A 48 -48.65 23.86 -8.10
N ASP A 49 -49.26 24.64 -8.96
CA ASP A 49 -48.79 25.81 -9.70
C ASP A 49 -49.74 26.99 -9.31
N PRO A 50 -49.55 28.25 -9.71
CA PRO A 50 -48.52 29.21 -9.31
C PRO A 50 -49.13 30.55 -8.76
N ALA A 51 -48.25 31.55 -8.55
CA ALA A 51 -48.48 33.01 -8.57
C ALA A 51 -48.48 33.80 -7.25
N THR A 52 -47.60 34.81 -7.16
CA THR A 52 -47.99 36.22 -7.03
C THR A 52 -46.81 37.15 -7.36
N ALA A 53 -47.05 38.09 -8.29
CA ALA A 53 -46.18 39.22 -8.66
C ALA A 53 -46.21 40.34 -7.59
N VAL A 54 -45.37 41.39 -7.63
CA VAL A 54 -45.56 42.73 -8.26
C VAL A 54 -44.39 43.64 -7.69
N PRO A 55 -43.98 44.84 -8.20
CA PRO A 55 -43.32 45.25 -9.46
C PRO A 55 -42.13 46.27 -9.30
N GLY A 56 -41.51 46.73 -10.41
CA GLY A 56 -40.85 48.05 -10.53
C GLY A 56 -39.49 48.07 -11.28
N THR A 57 -39.44 48.13 -12.62
CA THR A 57 -39.31 49.32 -13.52
C THR A 57 -37.98 50.07 -13.53
N TYR A 58 -37.24 50.00 -14.65
CA TYR A 58 -36.66 51.09 -15.52
C TYR A 58 -35.98 50.36 -16.71
N GLY A 59 -36.45 50.44 -17.97
CA GLY A 59 -36.25 51.56 -18.92
C GLY A 59 -35.02 51.31 -19.84
N ALA A 60 -35.12 50.41 -20.83
CA ALA A 60 -35.22 50.70 -22.29
C ALA A 60 -33.99 51.36 -22.97
N HIS A 61 -33.40 50.66 -23.96
CA HIS A 61 -33.08 51.23 -25.30
C HIS A 61 -32.92 50.12 -26.36
N ARG A 62 -33.49 50.41 -27.54
CA ARG A 62 -33.62 49.57 -28.74
C ARG A 62 -32.37 49.65 -29.62
N GLY A 63 -32.12 48.59 -30.40
CA GLY A 63 -31.36 48.70 -31.65
C GLY A 63 -30.85 47.39 -32.24
N ALA A 64 -31.65 46.77 -33.12
CA ALA A 64 -31.22 45.87 -34.21
C ALA A 64 -31.87 46.44 -35.49
N PRO A 65 -31.40 46.19 -36.74
CA PRO A 65 -31.02 44.86 -37.24
C PRO A 65 -29.87 44.80 -38.28
N GLY A 66 -29.36 43.59 -38.56
CA GLY A 66 -28.58 43.32 -39.76
C GLY A 66 -27.87 41.97 -39.78
N ASP A 67 -28.49 40.97 -40.39
CA ASP A 67 -27.91 39.75 -40.96
C ASP A 67 -28.61 39.58 -42.35
N PRO A 68 -28.11 38.87 -43.40
CA PRO A 68 -27.19 37.73 -43.34
C PRO A 68 -26.13 37.58 -44.44
N ARG A 69 -25.00 36.93 -44.14
CA ARG A 69 -24.30 36.08 -45.12
C ARG A 69 -23.68 34.84 -44.46
N ALA A 70 -24.17 33.71 -44.93
CA ALA A 70 -23.76 32.36 -44.59
C ALA A 70 -22.29 32.06 -44.92
N VAL A 71 -21.60 31.39 -44.00
CA VAL A 71 -20.40 30.59 -44.24
C VAL A 71 -20.66 29.20 -43.65
N ALA A 72 -20.49 28.18 -44.47
CA ALA A 72 -20.71 26.77 -44.16
C ALA A 72 -19.70 26.23 -43.12
N PRO A 73 -20.05 25.20 -42.32
CA PRO A 73 -19.09 24.53 -41.45
C PRO A 73 -18.23 23.55 -42.24
N ALA A 74 -16.91 23.63 -42.03
CA ALA A 74 -15.93 22.65 -42.50
C ALA A 74 -16.10 21.34 -41.71
N GLY A 75 -16.13 20.21 -42.42
CA GLY A 75 -16.20 18.87 -41.83
C GLY A 75 -14.87 18.44 -41.20
N PRO A 76 -14.88 17.38 -40.37
CA PRO A 76 -13.69 16.87 -39.71
C PRO A 76 -12.81 16.06 -40.68
N SER A 77 -11.50 16.33 -40.67
CA SER A 77 -10.48 15.48 -41.29
C SER A 77 -10.22 14.24 -40.42
N PRO A 78 -9.90 13.08 -41.01
CA PRO A 78 -9.65 11.86 -40.25
C PRO A 78 -8.27 11.90 -39.60
N ALA A 79 -8.23 11.72 -38.27
CA ALA A 79 -7.01 11.43 -37.54
C ALA A 79 -6.50 10.03 -37.92
N GLY A 80 -5.20 9.91 -38.20
CA GLY A 80 -4.54 8.62 -38.40
C GLY A 80 -4.48 7.81 -37.10
N PRO A 81 -4.27 6.48 -37.17
CA PRO A 81 -4.21 5.64 -35.99
C PRO A 81 -2.97 5.98 -35.12
N PRO A 82 -3.08 5.94 -33.78
CA PRO A 82 -1.92 6.04 -32.89
C PRO A 82 -1.02 4.79 -33.02
N PRO A 83 0.28 4.89 -32.67
CA PRO A 83 1.19 3.76 -32.69
C PRO A 83 0.75 2.69 -31.66
N ALA A 84 0.81 1.43 -32.07
CA ALA A 84 0.44 0.28 -31.24
C ALA A 84 1.52 -0.01 -30.18
N PHE A 85 1.11 -0.11 -28.92
CA PHE A 85 1.89 -0.72 -27.84
C PHE A 85 2.22 -2.18 -28.19
N PRO A 86 3.40 -2.70 -27.83
CA PRO A 86 3.65 -4.14 -27.88
C PRO A 86 2.84 -4.85 -26.77
N PRO A 87 2.18 -5.99 -27.06
CA PRO A 87 1.48 -6.76 -26.03
C PRO A 87 2.48 -7.45 -25.07
N PRO A 88 2.07 -7.75 -23.82
CA PRO A 88 2.89 -8.53 -22.90
C PRO A 88 3.10 -9.96 -23.42
N PHE A 89 4.26 -10.51 -23.08
CA PHE A 89 4.77 -11.79 -23.57
C PHE A 89 3.84 -12.96 -23.20
N HIS A 90 3.27 -13.63 -24.21
CA HIS A 90 2.67 -14.95 -24.04
C HIS A 90 3.75 -16.04 -24.02
N GLY A 91 4.12 -16.50 -22.82
CA GLY A 91 4.94 -17.70 -22.61
C GLY A 91 4.08 -18.95 -22.46
N ALA A 92 3.77 -19.63 -23.57
CA ALA A 92 3.12 -20.94 -23.54
C ALA A 92 4.03 -22.00 -22.86
N GLY A 93 3.45 -22.76 -21.94
CA GLY A 93 4.17 -23.65 -21.04
C GLY A 93 4.89 -24.85 -21.67
N ALA A 94 5.90 -25.32 -20.94
CA ALA A 94 6.35 -26.71 -20.93
C ALA A 94 7.24 -26.97 -19.70
N THR A 95 6.80 -27.84 -18.79
CA THR A 95 7.66 -28.68 -17.95
C THR A 95 7.64 -30.10 -18.54
N PRO A 96 8.67 -30.96 -18.38
CA PRO A 96 9.39 -31.20 -17.11
C PRO A 96 10.93 -31.39 -17.15
N ALA A 97 11.49 -31.22 -15.93
CA ALA A 97 12.75 -31.60 -15.28
C ALA A 97 13.60 -32.80 -15.80
N PRO A 98 14.72 -33.19 -15.13
CA PRO A 98 15.86 -32.42 -14.60
C PRO A 98 17.21 -32.96 -15.13
N GLY A 99 18.30 -32.19 -15.06
CA GLY A 99 19.62 -32.69 -15.51
C GLY A 99 20.82 -31.88 -15.03
N SER A 100 21.50 -32.42 -14.02
CA SER A 100 22.86 -32.08 -13.59
C SER A 100 23.89 -32.21 -14.71
N GLY A 101 24.86 -31.29 -14.80
CA GLY A 101 26.09 -31.54 -15.56
C GLY A 101 26.97 -30.31 -15.79
N TYR A 102 27.99 -30.13 -14.95
CA TYR A 102 29.23 -29.48 -15.37
C TYR A 102 29.85 -30.27 -16.54
N PRO A 103 30.47 -29.60 -17.51
CA PRO A 103 31.90 -29.85 -17.69
C PRO A 103 32.75 -28.63 -18.14
N THR A 104 34.05 -28.89 -18.02
CA THR A 104 35.26 -28.09 -18.17
C THR A 104 35.70 -27.78 -19.62
N GLY A 105 36.06 -26.52 -19.92
CA GLY A 105 37.07 -25.98 -20.89
C GLY A 105 37.17 -26.52 -22.34
N PRO A 106 38.19 -26.17 -23.16
CA PRO A 106 39.08 -24.97 -23.16
C PRO A 106 39.44 -24.39 -24.58
N TYR A 107 40.22 -23.30 -24.61
CA TYR A 107 41.08 -22.72 -25.69
C TYR A 107 40.50 -21.99 -26.92
N ALA A 108 40.94 -20.73 -27.11
CA ALA A 108 41.66 -20.18 -28.30
C ALA A 108 41.60 -18.62 -28.29
N THR A 109 42.62 -17.89 -27.84
CA THR A 109 43.74 -17.27 -28.61
C THR A 109 43.35 -16.31 -29.74
N TYR A 110 43.68 -15.01 -29.61
CA TYR A 110 44.43 -14.11 -30.54
C TYR A 110 44.38 -12.63 -30.06
N PRO A 111 45.20 -11.66 -30.55
CA PRO A 111 46.19 -10.96 -29.72
C PRO A 111 46.04 -9.43 -29.61
N HIS A 112 46.91 -8.85 -28.79
CA HIS A 112 47.21 -7.43 -28.44
C HIS A 112 47.05 -6.35 -29.54
N PRO A 113 46.92 -5.06 -29.15
CA PRO A 113 48.14 -4.28 -28.87
C PRO A 113 48.12 -3.37 -27.62
N HIS A 114 49.31 -3.29 -27.07
CA HIS A 114 49.90 -2.44 -26.05
C HIS A 114 49.42 -0.96 -25.98
N HIS A 115 49.05 -0.54 -24.77
CA HIS A 115 49.13 0.87 -24.34
C HIS A 115 50.12 1.00 -23.17
N VAL A 116 51.12 1.84 -23.39
CA VAL A 116 52.09 2.34 -22.42
C VAL A 116 51.47 3.49 -21.61
N PRO A 117 51.72 3.58 -20.29
CA PRO A 117 51.61 4.85 -19.60
C PRO A 117 53.01 5.42 -19.30
N ALA A 118 53.15 6.72 -19.59
CA ALA A 118 54.33 7.52 -19.27
C ALA A 118 54.49 7.74 -17.74
N PRO A 119 55.73 8.01 -17.26
CA PRO A 119 56.00 8.15 -15.84
C PRO A 119 55.78 9.59 -15.36
N TRP A 120 54.97 9.74 -14.30
CA TRP A 120 54.89 10.98 -13.54
C TRP A 120 56.07 11.08 -12.58
N THR A 121 56.81 12.19 -12.68
CA THR A 121 57.91 12.57 -11.81
C THR A 121 57.38 13.47 -10.69
N GLY A 122 57.42 13.00 -9.45
CA GLY A 122 57.17 13.79 -8.23
C GLY A 122 58.47 14.03 -7.46
N PRO A 123 58.67 15.21 -6.82
CA PRO A 123 59.90 15.55 -6.10
C PRO A 123 60.00 14.89 -4.71
N PRO A 124 61.20 14.85 -4.08
CA PRO A 124 61.54 13.90 -3.04
C PRO A 124 61.43 14.46 -1.61
N GLY A 125 61.24 13.55 -0.64
CA GLY A 125 61.88 13.68 0.68
C GLY A 125 60.98 13.98 1.88
N GLY A 126 60.66 12.93 2.63
CA GLY A 126 60.09 13.01 3.98
C GLY A 126 60.09 11.63 4.64
N GLY A 127 61.24 11.22 5.19
CA GLY A 127 61.37 9.92 5.86
C GLY A 127 60.63 9.84 7.20
N PRO A 128 60.24 8.64 7.66
CA PRO A 128 59.68 8.45 9.00
C PRO A 128 60.78 8.48 10.07
N PRO A 129 60.52 8.98 11.30
CA PRO A 129 61.53 9.03 12.35
C PRO A 129 61.86 7.62 12.91
N PRO A 130 63.08 7.43 13.47
CA PRO A 130 63.57 6.13 13.90
C PRO A 130 62.93 5.64 15.20
N ARG A 131 62.67 4.32 15.27
CA ARG A 131 62.25 3.61 16.50
C ARG A 131 63.42 3.56 17.48
N ALA A 132 63.28 4.26 18.60
CA ALA A 132 64.22 4.22 19.72
C ALA A 132 64.13 2.86 20.45
N TRP A 133 65.24 2.11 20.42
CA TRP A 133 65.49 0.98 21.31
C TRP A 133 65.80 1.52 22.71
N TYR A 134 64.82 1.50 23.61
CA TYR A 134 65.07 1.71 25.04
C TYR A 134 65.43 0.38 25.71
N GLY A 135 66.63 0.33 26.27
CA GLY A 135 67.05 -0.75 27.16
C GLY A 135 66.17 -0.84 28.40
N ARG A 136 65.93 -2.07 28.87
CA ARG A 136 65.19 -2.36 30.11
C ARG A 136 65.84 -1.64 31.31
N PRO A 137 65.14 -0.76 32.03
CA PRO A 137 65.57 -0.32 33.35
C PRO A 137 65.36 -1.47 34.35
N ALA A 138 66.28 -1.60 35.31
CA ALA A 138 66.19 -2.57 36.39
C ALA A 138 64.86 -2.41 37.17
N GLN A 139 64.05 -3.48 37.22
CA GLN A 139 62.84 -3.51 38.04
C GLN A 139 63.24 -3.45 39.51
N ARG A 140 62.87 -2.33 40.15
CA ARG A 140 62.93 -2.17 41.61
C ARG A 140 61.71 -2.89 42.19
N ASP A 141 61.95 -3.87 43.05
CA ASP A 141 60.92 -4.71 43.66
C ASP A 141 59.97 -3.86 44.53
N GLN A 142 58.80 -3.52 43.98
CA GLN A 142 57.72 -2.77 44.66
C GLN A 142 56.54 -3.69 45.04
N SER A 143 56.74 -5.01 45.04
CA SER A 143 55.71 -6.01 45.31
C SER A 143 55.03 -5.83 46.67
N GLY A 144 55.78 -5.41 47.70
CA GLY A 144 55.24 -5.19 49.05
C GLY A 144 54.27 -4.01 49.18
N THR A 145 54.51 -2.92 48.46
CA THR A 145 53.68 -1.69 48.59
C THR A 145 52.35 -1.83 47.86
N VAL A 146 52.34 -2.54 46.73
CA VAL A 146 51.11 -2.81 45.94
C VAL A 146 50.19 -3.79 46.68
N LEU A 147 50.74 -4.80 47.34
CA LEU A 147 49.98 -5.74 48.18
C LEU A 147 49.37 -5.06 49.42
N PHE A 148 50.08 -4.12 50.05
CA PHE A 148 49.54 -3.40 51.19
C PHE A 148 48.37 -2.47 50.79
N LEU A 149 48.51 -1.75 49.68
CA LEU A 149 47.45 -0.86 49.19
C LEU A 149 46.20 -1.62 48.71
N SER A 150 46.37 -2.80 48.09
CA SER A 150 45.22 -3.62 47.68
C SER A 150 44.46 -4.19 48.88
N CYS A 151 45.15 -4.61 49.94
CA CYS A 151 44.51 -5.06 51.17
C CYS A 151 43.72 -3.93 51.86
N VAL A 152 44.27 -2.71 51.90
CA VAL A 152 43.55 -1.56 52.47
C VAL A 152 42.29 -1.24 51.65
N ALA A 153 42.38 -1.23 50.32
CA ALA A 153 41.21 -1.00 49.46
C ALA A 153 40.13 -2.08 49.63
N ALA A 154 40.53 -3.35 49.75
CA ALA A 154 39.60 -4.47 49.98
C ALA A 154 38.88 -4.34 51.33
N VAL A 155 39.59 -3.94 52.40
CA VAL A 155 38.98 -3.72 53.71
C VAL A 155 37.98 -2.56 53.67
N VAL A 156 38.33 -1.45 53.01
CA VAL A 156 37.41 -0.31 52.87
C VAL A 156 36.16 -0.69 52.06
N ALA A 157 36.31 -1.48 51.00
CA ALA A 157 35.18 -1.98 50.21
C ALA A 157 34.25 -2.88 51.05
N VAL A 158 34.82 -3.79 51.85
CA VAL A 158 34.03 -4.67 52.74
C VAL A 158 33.32 -3.85 53.82
N VAL A 159 33.99 -2.89 54.45
CA VAL A 159 33.37 -2.02 55.46
C VAL A 159 32.24 -1.20 54.84
N SER A 160 32.43 -0.68 53.63
CA SER A 160 31.41 0.09 52.91
C SER A 160 30.21 -0.77 52.53
N LEU A 161 30.43 -2.02 52.10
CA LEU A 161 29.37 -2.99 51.82
C LEU A 161 28.58 -3.32 53.08
N VAL A 162 29.27 -3.61 54.19
CA VAL A 162 28.63 -3.94 55.48
C VAL A 162 27.83 -2.74 55.99
N ALA A 163 28.35 -1.52 55.86
CA ALA A 163 27.64 -0.29 56.22
C ALA A 163 26.39 -0.10 55.33
N GLY A 164 26.51 -0.30 54.01
CA GLY A 164 25.38 -0.22 53.09
C GLY A 164 24.28 -1.24 53.39
N VAL A 165 24.66 -2.50 53.62
CA VAL A 165 23.71 -3.57 54.01
C VAL A 165 23.07 -3.25 55.36
N SER A 166 23.84 -2.75 56.33
CA SER A 166 23.31 -2.39 57.65
C SER A 166 22.29 -1.25 57.55
N ILE A 167 22.52 -0.26 56.69
CA ILE A 167 21.54 0.81 56.42
C ILE A 167 20.26 0.23 55.83
N VAL A 168 20.35 -0.67 54.85
CA VAL A 168 19.16 -1.28 54.22
C VAL A 168 18.37 -2.18 55.19
N VAL A 169 19.06 -2.89 56.08
CA VAL A 169 18.44 -3.84 57.01
C VAL A 169 17.85 -3.14 58.24
N VAL A 170 18.50 -2.07 58.73
CA VAL A 170 18.12 -1.38 59.96
C VAL A 170 17.26 -0.14 59.69
N ALA A 171 17.26 0.41 58.46
CA ALA A 171 16.37 1.51 58.12
C ALA A 171 14.91 1.08 58.34
N PRO A 172 14.16 1.77 59.22
CA PRO A 172 12.75 1.48 59.40
C PRO A 172 12.05 1.77 58.07
N ARG A 173 11.53 0.73 57.43
CA ARG A 173 10.62 0.88 56.29
C ARG A 173 9.42 1.65 56.84
N GLN A 174 9.24 2.90 56.42
CA GLN A 174 7.98 3.59 56.67
C GLN A 174 6.88 2.70 56.08
N PRO A 175 5.81 2.38 56.82
CA PRO A 175 4.69 1.69 56.22
C PRO A 175 4.13 2.61 55.15
N ASP A 176 4.30 2.21 53.89
CA ASP A 176 3.60 2.82 52.77
C ASP A 176 2.12 2.74 53.11
N THR A 177 1.55 3.87 53.52
CA THR A 177 0.10 3.99 53.65
C THR A 177 -0.38 4.10 52.21
N PRO A 178 -1.08 3.09 51.65
CA PRO A 178 -1.54 3.16 50.29
C PRO A 178 -2.68 4.18 50.27
N ASN A 179 -2.34 5.44 50.02
CA ASN A 179 -3.30 6.49 49.76
C ASN A 179 -3.79 6.44 48.30
N GLY A 180 -3.38 5.42 47.55
CA GLY A 180 -3.82 5.16 46.19
C GLY A 180 -5.09 4.32 46.17
N VAL A 181 -6.01 4.68 45.29
CA VAL A 181 -7.16 3.83 44.95
C VAL A 181 -6.61 2.49 44.43
N ASP A 182 -7.13 1.37 44.93
CA ASP A 182 -6.82 0.06 44.38
C ASP A 182 -7.24 0.04 42.91
N VAL A 183 -6.28 0.02 41.99
CA VAL A 183 -6.54 0.02 40.54
C VAL A 183 -7.34 -1.21 40.10
N ALA A 184 -7.40 -2.28 40.90
CA ALA A 184 -8.32 -3.39 40.67
C ALA A 184 -9.79 -2.97 40.83
N THR A 185 -10.09 -1.96 41.65
CA THR A 185 -11.45 -1.41 41.84
C THR A 185 -11.88 -0.42 40.75
N VAL A 186 -10.94 0.06 39.93
CA VAL A 186 -11.19 0.90 38.74
C VAL A 186 -11.05 0.10 37.45
N ARG A 187 -10.79 -1.21 37.56
CA ARG A 187 -10.57 -2.10 36.43
C ARG A 187 -11.90 -2.40 35.75
N ASN A 188 -12.17 -1.71 34.65
CA ASN A 188 -13.34 -2.01 33.83
C ASN A 188 -13.06 -3.27 33.00
N ASP A 189 -13.70 -4.40 33.34
CA ASP A 189 -13.57 -5.65 32.61
C ASP A 189 -14.21 -5.58 31.20
N ASP A 190 -15.05 -4.58 30.92
CA ASP A 190 -15.57 -4.29 29.57
C ASP A 190 -14.43 -3.91 28.61
N LEU A 191 -13.33 -3.32 29.11
CA LEU A 191 -12.14 -3.02 28.30
C LEU A 191 -11.31 -4.29 27.95
N ARG A 192 -11.63 -5.44 28.55
CA ARG A 192 -11.07 -6.75 28.18
C ARG A 192 -11.99 -7.58 27.30
N ALA A 193 -13.26 -7.19 27.19
CA ALA A 193 -14.14 -7.84 26.25
C ALA A 193 -13.53 -7.68 24.86
N ARG A 194 -13.54 -8.75 24.06
CA ARG A 194 -13.17 -8.61 22.66
C ARG A 194 -14.11 -7.56 22.07
N PRO A 195 -13.58 -6.56 21.32
CA PRO A 195 -14.43 -5.63 20.61
C PRO A 195 -15.49 -6.40 19.85
N ASN A 196 -16.71 -5.85 19.77
CA ASN A 196 -17.74 -6.42 18.92
C ASN A 196 -17.15 -6.61 17.52
N ARG A 197 -17.39 -7.78 16.92
CA ARG A 197 -17.02 -7.99 15.52
C ARG A 197 -17.82 -6.97 14.70
N VAL A 198 -17.12 -6.07 14.03
CA VAL A 198 -17.74 -5.20 13.03
C VAL A 198 -17.83 -6.06 11.78
N ASP A 199 -19.04 -6.38 11.36
CA ASP A 199 -19.28 -7.03 10.07
C ASP A 199 -19.24 -5.93 9.00
N VAL A 200 -18.22 -5.99 8.14
CA VAL A 200 -18.03 -5.08 7.00
C VAL A 200 -18.74 -5.68 5.80
N ASP A 201 -19.79 -5.03 5.34
CA ASP A 201 -20.48 -5.38 4.09
C ASP A 201 -19.81 -4.65 2.92
N LEU A 202 -19.32 -5.41 1.93
CA LEU A 202 -18.60 -4.86 0.78
C LEU A 202 -19.53 -4.17 -0.23
N ILE A 203 -20.81 -4.53 -0.25
CA ILE A 203 -21.82 -3.99 -1.16
C ILE A 203 -22.51 -2.79 -0.53
N ASP A 204 -22.97 -2.92 0.73
CA ASP A 204 -23.71 -1.88 1.45
C ASP A 204 -22.79 -1.08 2.41
N HIS A 205 -21.53 -0.86 2.01
CA HIS A 205 -20.53 -0.19 2.86
C HIS A 205 -20.85 1.30 3.09
N PRO A 206 -20.76 1.84 4.34
CA PRO A 206 -21.03 3.26 4.62
C PRO A 206 -20.18 4.25 3.83
N LEU A 207 -18.97 3.87 3.43
CA LEU A 207 -18.07 4.67 2.57
C LEU A 207 -18.80 5.19 1.33
N TYR A 208 -19.63 4.35 0.70
CA TYR A 208 -20.32 4.71 -0.53
C TYR A 208 -21.35 5.84 -0.34
N GLY A 209 -21.85 6.03 0.87
CA GLY A 209 -22.77 7.13 1.19
C GLY A 209 -22.11 8.50 1.36
N VAL A 210 -20.77 8.54 1.45
CA VAL A 210 -20.03 9.77 1.75
C VAL A 210 -19.82 10.58 0.47
N ALA A 211 -19.90 11.91 0.57
CA ALA A 211 -19.56 12.81 -0.51
C ALA A 211 -18.08 12.67 -0.91
N VAL A 212 -17.75 12.89 -2.18
CA VAL A 212 -16.34 13.06 -2.55
C VAL A 212 -15.78 14.30 -1.83
N PRO A 213 -14.52 14.24 -1.35
CA PRO A 213 -13.93 15.37 -0.65
C PRO A 213 -13.75 16.58 -1.58
N PRO A 214 -13.81 17.81 -1.04
CA PRO A 214 -13.51 19.01 -1.82
C PRO A 214 -12.04 19.03 -2.24
N PRO A 215 -11.68 19.71 -3.36
CA PRO A 215 -10.29 19.85 -3.76
C PRO A 215 -9.44 20.53 -2.69
N VAL A 216 -8.17 20.12 -2.60
CA VAL A 216 -7.16 20.71 -1.71
C VAL A 216 -6.06 21.37 -2.55
N ASP A 217 -5.51 22.47 -2.06
CA ASP A 217 -4.41 23.17 -2.73
C ASP A 217 -3.10 22.42 -2.45
N CYS A 218 -2.72 21.53 -3.36
CA CYS A 218 -1.54 20.69 -3.23
C CYS A 218 -0.36 21.28 -4.01
N ALA A 219 0.67 21.73 -3.29
CA ALA A 219 1.88 22.28 -3.88
C ALA A 219 2.94 21.18 -4.06
N LEU A 220 2.75 20.31 -5.05
CA LEU A 220 3.72 19.25 -5.35
C LEU A 220 5.08 19.84 -5.77
N PRO A 221 6.21 19.32 -5.24
CA PRO A 221 7.51 19.66 -5.78
C PRO A 221 7.65 19.09 -7.20
N PRO A 222 8.45 19.73 -8.07
CA PRO A 222 8.70 19.19 -9.40
C PRO A 222 9.37 17.81 -9.31
N LEU A 223 9.02 16.92 -10.23
CA LEU A 223 9.55 15.56 -10.26
C LEU A 223 10.67 15.42 -11.30
N ASP A 224 11.89 15.16 -10.82
CA ASP A 224 12.98 14.61 -11.61
C ASP A 224 12.99 13.08 -11.45
N VAL A 225 12.48 12.36 -12.45
CA VAL A 225 12.32 10.89 -12.39
C VAL A 225 13.63 10.12 -12.24
N ASP A 226 14.77 10.74 -12.58
CA ASP A 226 16.11 10.13 -12.45
C ASP A 226 16.71 10.32 -11.05
N SER A 227 16.06 11.10 -10.17
CA SER A 227 16.56 11.46 -8.84
C SER A 227 15.77 10.79 -7.73
N ASP A 228 16.41 9.91 -6.95
CA ASP A 228 15.76 9.23 -5.81
C ASP A 228 15.21 10.25 -4.79
N ALA A 229 15.98 11.31 -4.54
CA ALA A 229 15.58 12.39 -3.63
C ALA A 229 14.38 13.20 -4.16
N SER A 230 14.27 13.34 -5.48
CA SER A 230 13.10 14.02 -6.09
C SER A 230 11.86 13.16 -5.98
N TRP A 231 11.99 11.84 -6.20
CA TRP A 231 10.92 10.87 -6.00
C TRP A 231 10.44 10.83 -4.56
N GLU A 232 11.35 10.76 -3.59
CA GLU A 232 11.00 10.75 -2.17
C GLU A 232 10.25 12.04 -1.77
N ALA A 233 10.74 13.20 -2.23
CA ALA A 233 10.07 14.48 -1.97
C ALA A 233 8.68 14.56 -2.61
N PHE A 234 8.55 14.17 -3.88
CA PHE A 234 7.27 14.16 -4.59
C PHE A 234 6.27 13.19 -3.95
N ALA A 235 6.66 11.94 -3.72
CA ALA A 235 5.78 10.92 -3.16
C ALA A 235 5.34 11.27 -1.73
N SER A 236 6.24 11.83 -0.91
CA SER A 236 5.93 12.27 0.45
C SER A 236 4.94 13.45 0.46
N GLU A 237 5.11 14.44 -0.42
CA GLU A 237 4.17 15.56 -0.53
C GLU A 237 2.81 15.10 -1.09
N ALA A 238 2.81 14.25 -2.12
CA ALA A 238 1.58 13.67 -2.67
C ALA A 238 0.79 12.90 -1.58
N GLY A 239 1.48 12.07 -0.79
CA GLY A 239 0.87 11.38 0.36
C GLY A 239 0.30 12.36 1.40
N THR A 240 0.98 13.48 1.66
CA THR A 240 0.49 14.53 2.56
C THR A 240 -0.78 15.19 2.04
N CYS A 241 -0.82 15.52 0.75
CA CYS A 241 -2.03 16.07 0.14
C CYS A 241 -3.19 15.07 0.10
N LEU A 242 -2.92 13.79 -0.18
CA LEU A 242 -3.92 12.72 -0.15
C LEU A 242 -4.47 12.53 1.28
N ASN A 243 -3.62 12.63 2.31
CA ASN A 243 -4.07 12.67 3.70
C ASN A 243 -5.04 13.81 3.94
N GLU A 244 -4.68 15.04 3.56
CA GLU A 244 -5.56 16.21 3.73
C GLU A 244 -6.90 16.03 3.00
N LEU A 245 -6.86 15.49 1.78
CA LEU A 245 -8.03 15.24 0.95
C LEU A 245 -8.99 14.23 1.60
N TRP A 246 -8.48 13.13 2.17
CA TRP A 246 -9.34 12.05 2.69
C TRP A 246 -9.79 12.23 4.15
N ILE A 247 -9.18 13.15 4.92
CA ILE A 247 -9.57 13.44 6.31
C ILE A 247 -11.10 13.68 6.46
N PRO A 248 -11.76 14.54 5.66
CA PRO A 248 -13.20 14.79 5.80
C PRO A 248 -14.05 13.53 5.65
N VAL A 249 -13.66 12.61 4.76
CA VAL A 249 -14.35 11.33 4.55
C VAL A 249 -14.19 10.43 5.78
N MET A 250 -12.97 10.33 6.31
CA MET A 250 -12.69 9.53 7.51
C MET A 250 -13.42 10.09 8.74
N ASP A 251 -13.46 11.41 8.89
CA ASP A 251 -14.18 12.09 9.97
C ASP A 251 -15.69 11.82 9.91
N GLU A 252 -16.29 11.86 8.71
CA GLU A 252 -17.71 11.54 8.51
C GLU A 252 -18.03 10.09 8.90
N LEU A 253 -17.12 9.16 8.55
CA LEU A 253 -17.20 7.75 8.94
C LEU A 253 -16.80 7.50 10.41
N ARG A 254 -16.28 8.51 11.12
CA ARG A 254 -15.73 8.43 12.48
C ARG A 254 -14.58 7.43 12.61
N LEU A 255 -13.75 7.38 11.57
CA LEU A 255 -12.53 6.57 11.49
C LEU A 255 -11.33 7.48 11.73
N PHE A 256 -10.38 6.99 12.53
CA PHE A 256 -9.12 7.69 12.82
C PHE A 256 -7.95 6.73 12.57
N PRO A 257 -7.70 6.35 11.29
CA PRO A 257 -6.60 5.46 10.96
C PRO A 257 -5.25 6.16 11.22
N ASP A 258 -4.22 5.35 11.48
CA ASP A 258 -2.85 5.83 11.38
C ASP A 258 -2.57 6.20 9.91
N LEU A 259 -1.91 7.33 9.68
CA LEU A 259 -1.60 7.79 8.32
C LEU A 259 -0.52 6.90 7.70
N PRO A 260 -0.58 6.63 6.38
CA PRO A 260 0.42 5.81 5.74
C PRO A 260 1.77 6.54 5.70
N GLU A 261 2.83 5.81 6.03
CA GLU A 261 4.19 6.21 5.71
C GLU A 261 4.44 6.04 4.20
N ILE A 262 5.29 6.89 3.62
CA ILE A 262 5.67 6.82 2.20
C ILE A 262 7.17 6.59 2.12
N THR A 263 7.60 5.66 1.28
CA THR A 263 9.01 5.42 0.97
C THR A 263 9.21 5.09 -0.50
N VAL A 264 10.46 5.15 -0.93
CA VAL A 264 10.91 4.68 -2.24
C VAL A 264 11.90 3.52 -2.06
N THR A 265 12.02 2.65 -3.05
CA THR A 265 13.01 1.57 -3.07
C THR A 265 13.73 1.48 -4.40
N GLU A 266 15.05 1.28 -4.35
CA GLU A 266 15.89 0.96 -5.50
C GLU A 266 15.95 -0.56 -5.78
N GLU A 267 15.45 -1.37 -4.85
CA GLU A 267 15.45 -2.83 -4.99
C GLU A 267 14.30 -3.25 -5.91
N ALA A 268 14.65 -3.86 -7.04
CA ALA A 268 13.67 -4.56 -7.85
C ALA A 268 13.06 -5.71 -7.03
N LEU A 269 11.74 -5.84 -7.06
CA LEU A 269 11.05 -6.94 -6.41
C LEU A 269 11.31 -8.22 -7.20
N ASP A 270 12.02 -9.17 -6.60
CA ASP A 270 12.26 -10.49 -7.17
C ASP A 270 11.05 -11.38 -6.87
N THR A 271 10.01 -11.27 -7.70
CA THR A 271 8.86 -12.15 -7.65
C THR A 271 8.91 -13.12 -8.82
N ASP A 272 9.00 -14.42 -8.54
CA ASP A 272 8.92 -15.52 -9.53
C ASP A 272 7.54 -15.61 -10.24
N THR A 273 6.71 -14.57 -10.18
CA THR A 273 5.34 -14.47 -10.70
C THR A 273 5.21 -13.35 -11.74
N GLU A 274 4.10 -13.33 -12.48
CA GLU A 274 3.75 -12.29 -13.47
C GLU A 274 3.65 -10.87 -12.87
N ASP A 275 3.76 -10.74 -11.53
CA ASP A 275 3.88 -9.50 -10.77
C ASP A 275 5.28 -8.84 -10.86
N ALA A 276 6.15 -9.38 -11.72
CA ALA A 276 7.53 -8.95 -11.93
C ALA A 276 7.70 -7.47 -12.33
N PHE A 277 6.60 -6.73 -12.55
CA PHE A 277 6.60 -5.31 -12.86
C PHE A 277 5.63 -4.51 -11.98
N THR A 278 5.91 -4.49 -10.68
CA THR A 278 5.15 -3.69 -9.69
C THR A 278 5.69 -2.26 -9.66
N LEU A 279 4.84 -1.25 -9.87
CA LEU A 279 5.25 0.17 -9.85
C LEU A 279 5.32 0.75 -8.44
N ALA A 280 4.33 0.40 -7.62
CA ALA A 280 4.26 0.71 -6.20
C ALA A 280 3.37 -0.35 -5.53
N TYR A 281 3.35 -0.34 -4.20
CA TYR A 281 2.47 -1.20 -3.42
C TYR A 281 2.20 -0.64 -2.02
N TYR A 282 1.05 -0.97 -1.47
CA TYR A 282 0.67 -0.70 -0.08
C TYR A 282 0.79 -1.95 0.83
N GLU A 283 1.60 -1.86 1.88
CA GLU A 283 1.73 -2.86 2.95
C GLU A 283 0.78 -2.55 4.10
N SER A 284 -0.39 -3.20 4.10
CA SER A 284 -1.45 -2.94 5.09
C SER A 284 -1.10 -3.26 6.55
N ASP A 285 -0.14 -4.15 6.81
CA ASP A 285 0.34 -4.48 8.16
C ASP A 285 1.27 -3.41 8.75
N ARG A 286 1.88 -2.59 7.88
CA ARG A 286 2.78 -1.50 8.26
C ARG A 286 2.17 -0.12 8.05
N GLY A 287 1.12 -0.02 7.25
CA GLY A 287 0.63 1.26 6.76
C GLY A 287 1.70 1.97 5.93
N LEU A 288 2.35 1.26 5.01
CA LEU A 288 3.49 1.78 4.24
C LEU A 288 3.20 1.70 2.74
N ILE A 289 3.35 2.81 2.02
CA ILE A 289 3.35 2.86 0.56
C ILE A 289 4.80 2.89 0.10
N THR A 290 5.18 1.97 -0.79
CA THR A 290 6.52 1.90 -1.36
C THR A 290 6.46 2.08 -2.87
N VAL A 291 7.18 3.07 -3.40
CA VAL A 291 7.38 3.25 -4.85
C VAL A 291 8.64 2.50 -5.30
N VAL A 292 8.52 1.68 -6.34
CA VAL A 292 9.61 0.86 -6.89
C VAL A 292 10.32 1.64 -7.99
N LEU A 293 11.40 2.33 -7.63
CA LEU A 293 12.09 3.29 -8.50
C LEU A 293 12.54 2.72 -9.85
N PRO A 294 13.11 1.50 -9.94
CA PRO A 294 13.49 0.95 -11.23
C PRO A 294 12.32 0.87 -12.22
N ASN A 295 11.13 0.50 -11.75
CA ASN A 295 9.97 0.23 -12.62
C ASN A 295 9.27 1.53 -13.03
N VAL A 296 9.09 2.50 -12.11
CA VAL A 296 8.53 3.81 -12.46
C VAL A 296 9.45 4.61 -13.38
N ARG A 297 10.78 4.44 -13.25
CA ARG A 297 11.75 5.03 -14.20
C ARG A 297 11.62 4.42 -15.58
N GLU A 298 11.54 3.10 -15.67
CA GLU A 298 11.37 2.41 -16.95
C GLU A 298 10.08 2.86 -17.67
N VAL A 299 8.97 3.00 -16.95
CA VAL A 299 7.73 3.53 -17.54
C VAL A 299 7.86 5.01 -17.92
N SER A 300 8.58 5.80 -17.13
CA SER A 300 8.80 7.23 -17.40
C SER A 300 9.49 7.48 -18.75
N GLU A 301 10.28 6.52 -19.27
CA GLU A 301 10.90 6.62 -20.59
C GLU A 301 9.88 6.73 -21.74
N PHE A 302 8.64 6.29 -21.50
CA PHE A 302 7.54 6.29 -22.49
C PHE A 302 6.52 7.41 -22.26
N VAL A 303 6.60 8.13 -21.15
CA VAL A 303 5.69 9.22 -20.79
C VAL A 303 6.39 10.57 -21.05
N PRO A 304 5.77 11.52 -21.79
CA PRO A 304 6.32 12.86 -21.98
C PRO A 304 6.67 13.54 -20.65
N GLU A 305 7.81 14.24 -20.59
CA GLU A 305 8.32 14.88 -19.36
C GLU A 305 7.28 15.80 -18.70
N ASP A 306 6.48 16.52 -19.48
CA ASP A 306 5.44 17.43 -18.99
C ASP A 306 4.16 16.73 -18.49
N GLU A 307 4.05 15.41 -18.70
CA GLU A 307 2.90 14.59 -18.29
C GLU A 307 3.24 13.62 -17.14
N GLN A 308 4.54 13.40 -16.85
CA GLN A 308 5.00 12.43 -15.86
C GLN A 308 4.44 12.69 -14.44
N GLU A 309 4.47 13.93 -13.97
CA GLU A 309 3.98 14.27 -12.62
C GLU A 309 2.52 13.87 -12.40
N ILE A 310 1.66 14.07 -13.41
CA ILE A 310 0.24 13.75 -13.33
C ILE A 310 0.03 12.23 -13.30
N VAL A 311 0.80 11.47 -14.12
CA VAL A 311 0.75 10.00 -14.11
C VAL A 311 1.17 9.44 -12.76
N TRP A 312 2.25 9.98 -12.18
CA TRP A 312 2.76 9.50 -10.90
C TRP A 312 1.93 9.94 -9.71
N LEU A 313 1.25 11.08 -9.80
CA LEU A 313 0.23 11.47 -8.83
C LEU A 313 -0.95 10.49 -8.82
N ALA A 314 -1.37 9.99 -9.99
CA ALA A 314 -2.42 8.98 -10.08
C ALA A 314 -2.00 7.65 -9.45
N LEU A 315 -0.76 7.19 -9.69
CA LEU A 315 -0.19 6.02 -9.02
C LEU A 315 -0.22 6.19 -7.49
N MET A 316 0.21 7.36 -6.98
CA MET A 316 0.15 7.63 -5.54
C MET A 316 -1.30 7.62 -5.03
N GLY A 317 -2.24 8.16 -5.80
CA GLY A 317 -3.67 8.10 -5.48
C GLY A 317 -4.21 6.67 -5.43
N HIS A 318 -3.75 5.79 -6.31
CA HIS A 318 -4.09 4.36 -6.33
C HIS A 318 -3.59 3.64 -5.07
N GLU A 319 -2.31 3.79 -4.73
CA GLU A 319 -1.78 3.16 -3.52
C GLU A 319 -2.42 3.71 -2.24
N TYR A 320 -2.71 5.01 -2.21
CA TYR A 320 -3.45 5.61 -1.11
C TYR A 320 -4.89 5.08 -1.02
N ALA A 321 -5.51 4.73 -2.15
CA ALA A 321 -6.82 4.11 -2.13
C ALA A 321 -6.81 2.74 -1.46
N HIS A 322 -5.72 1.96 -1.53
CA HIS A 322 -5.57 0.76 -0.71
C HIS A 322 -5.49 1.09 0.79
N HIS A 323 -4.85 2.20 1.16
CA HIS A 323 -4.93 2.72 2.53
C HIS A 323 -6.38 3.04 2.94
N VAL A 324 -7.17 3.69 2.08
CA VAL A 324 -8.61 3.95 2.33
C VAL A 324 -9.39 2.64 2.49
N GLN A 325 -9.15 1.64 1.63
CA GLN A 325 -9.77 0.31 1.76
C GLN A 325 -9.38 -0.39 3.07
N HIS A 326 -8.13 -0.23 3.50
CA HIS A 326 -7.67 -0.78 4.77
C HIS A 326 -8.31 -0.09 5.98
N ALA A 327 -8.29 1.25 6.00
CA ALA A 327 -8.87 2.07 7.05
C ALA A 327 -10.38 1.82 7.22
N THR A 328 -11.08 1.53 6.12
CA THR A 328 -12.52 1.21 6.12
C THR A 328 -12.80 -0.28 6.34
N GLY A 329 -11.78 -1.14 6.39
CA GLY A 329 -11.92 -2.58 6.61
C GLY A 329 -12.26 -3.40 5.36
N ILE A 330 -12.53 -2.75 4.22
CA ILE A 330 -12.79 -3.39 2.93
C ILE A 330 -11.63 -4.31 2.52
N LEU A 331 -10.39 -3.82 2.60
CA LEU A 331 -9.21 -4.58 2.17
C LEU A 331 -9.04 -5.87 2.98
N ASN A 332 -9.37 -5.83 4.28
CA ASN A 332 -9.29 -6.99 5.16
C ASN A 332 -10.29 -8.08 4.76
N VAL A 333 -11.51 -7.69 4.39
CA VAL A 333 -12.53 -8.64 3.88
C VAL A 333 -12.11 -9.18 2.52
N SER A 334 -11.59 -8.33 1.62
CA SER A 334 -11.06 -8.76 0.33
C SER A 334 -9.96 -9.81 0.47
N HIS A 335 -8.99 -9.58 1.36
CA HIS A 335 -7.93 -10.56 1.64
C HIS A 335 -8.47 -11.88 2.17
N GLU A 336 -9.50 -11.87 3.03
CA GLU A 336 -10.15 -13.11 3.51
C GLU A 336 -10.86 -13.85 2.37
N LEU A 337 -11.61 -13.13 1.53
CA LEU A 337 -12.31 -13.71 0.38
C LEU A 337 -11.33 -14.35 -0.60
N ARG A 338 -10.22 -13.68 -0.91
CA ARG A 338 -9.14 -14.24 -1.74
C ARG A 338 -8.52 -15.49 -1.12
N ARG A 339 -8.13 -15.43 0.16
CA ARG A 339 -7.51 -16.57 0.88
C ARG A 339 -8.42 -17.79 0.99
N THR A 340 -9.73 -17.59 0.99
CA THR A 340 -10.73 -18.66 1.15
C THR A 340 -11.48 -18.98 -0.13
N ALA A 341 -11.07 -18.40 -1.26
CA ALA A 341 -11.68 -18.61 -2.56
C ALA A 341 -11.69 -20.10 -2.94
N GLY A 342 -12.82 -20.58 -3.44
CA GLY A 342 -12.97 -21.97 -3.88
C GLY A 342 -12.31 -22.26 -5.22
N SER A 343 -11.93 -21.22 -5.97
CA SER A 343 -11.29 -21.32 -7.27
C SER A 343 -10.40 -20.09 -7.54
N GLN A 344 -9.42 -20.26 -8.43
CA GLN A 344 -8.58 -19.15 -8.90
C GLN A 344 -9.40 -18.06 -9.59
N ALA A 345 -10.49 -18.42 -10.28
CA ALA A 345 -11.37 -17.46 -10.93
C ALA A 345 -12.06 -16.54 -9.91
N ASP A 346 -12.56 -17.11 -8.79
CA ASP A 346 -13.19 -16.33 -7.72
C ASP A 346 -12.16 -15.44 -6.99
N GLU A 347 -10.94 -15.95 -6.81
CA GLU A 347 -9.83 -15.17 -6.25
C GLU A 347 -9.48 -13.96 -7.14
N LEU A 348 -9.30 -14.20 -8.44
CA LEU A 348 -8.97 -13.16 -9.42
C LEU A 348 -10.09 -12.14 -9.57
N GLU A 349 -11.36 -12.56 -9.56
CA GLU A 349 -12.48 -11.60 -9.56
C GLU A 349 -12.47 -10.70 -8.33
N THR A 350 -12.21 -11.29 -7.15
CA THR A 350 -12.11 -10.50 -5.90
C THR A 350 -10.94 -9.52 -5.95
N LEU A 351 -9.80 -9.95 -6.51
CA LEU A 351 -8.64 -9.11 -6.72
C LEU A 351 -8.97 -7.94 -7.67
N ARG A 352 -9.53 -8.21 -8.86
CA ARG A 352 -9.93 -7.18 -9.82
C ARG A 352 -10.92 -6.18 -9.22
N ARG A 353 -11.89 -6.62 -8.42
CA ARG A 353 -12.80 -5.71 -7.69
C ARG A 353 -12.04 -4.77 -6.74
N THR A 354 -11.02 -5.28 -6.08
CA THR A 354 -10.18 -4.51 -5.14
C THR A 354 -9.34 -3.47 -5.87
N GLU A 355 -8.63 -3.89 -6.92
CA GLU A 355 -7.76 -3.01 -7.73
C GLU A 355 -8.57 -1.94 -8.47
N LEU A 356 -9.69 -2.32 -9.09
CA LEU A 356 -10.54 -1.35 -9.80
C LEU A 356 -11.23 -0.36 -8.87
N GLN A 357 -11.47 -0.74 -7.61
CA GLN A 357 -11.97 0.20 -6.62
C GLN A 357 -10.87 1.18 -6.20
N ALA A 358 -9.62 0.70 -6.06
CA ALA A 358 -8.48 1.56 -5.82
C ALA A 358 -8.28 2.55 -6.99
N GLU A 359 -8.38 2.08 -8.23
CA GLU A 359 -8.36 2.91 -9.44
C GLU A 359 -9.47 3.97 -9.45
N CYS A 360 -10.70 3.61 -9.05
CA CYS A 360 -11.77 4.59 -8.92
C CYS A 360 -11.46 5.66 -7.87
N MET A 361 -10.99 5.27 -6.70
CA MET A 361 -10.62 6.21 -5.64
C MET A 361 -9.37 7.03 -6.00
N ALA A 362 -8.48 6.52 -6.86
CA ALA A 362 -7.41 7.29 -7.47
C ALA A 362 -7.98 8.44 -8.33
N GLY A 363 -9.11 8.23 -9.02
CA GLY A 363 -9.81 9.27 -9.77
C GLY A 363 -10.39 10.37 -8.88
N VAL A 364 -10.89 10.01 -7.70
CA VAL A 364 -11.29 10.97 -6.65
C VAL A 364 -10.07 11.79 -6.19
N GLY A 365 -8.95 11.11 -5.92
CA GLY A 365 -7.68 11.72 -5.57
C GLY A 365 -7.19 12.72 -6.61
N LEU A 366 -7.10 12.26 -7.86
CA LEU A 366 -6.63 13.07 -9.00
C LEU A 366 -7.47 14.33 -9.15
N ARG A 367 -8.81 14.24 -9.11
CA ARG A 367 -9.70 15.41 -9.18
C ARG A 367 -9.51 16.36 -8.00
N GLY A 368 -9.28 15.81 -6.81
CA GLY A 368 -9.09 16.59 -5.59
C GLY A 368 -7.76 17.35 -5.55
N LEU A 369 -6.77 16.91 -6.32
CA LEU A 369 -5.39 17.43 -6.29
C LEU A 369 -4.97 18.17 -7.57
N THR A 370 -5.81 18.18 -8.60
CA THR A 370 -5.52 18.81 -9.89
C THR A 370 -6.65 19.74 -10.32
N ASP A 371 -6.44 20.51 -11.39
CA ASP A 371 -7.49 21.33 -11.99
C ASP A 371 -8.55 20.41 -12.66
N PRO A 372 -9.81 20.40 -12.17
CA PRO A 372 -10.86 19.56 -12.75
C PRO A 372 -11.24 19.95 -14.19
N ASP A 373 -10.89 21.16 -14.63
CA ASP A 373 -11.09 21.65 -16.00
C ASP A 373 -9.86 21.40 -16.91
N GLY A 374 -8.79 20.82 -16.36
CA GLY A 374 -7.58 20.43 -17.09
C GLY A 374 -7.70 19.10 -17.83
N ASP A 375 -6.57 18.56 -18.27
CA ASP A 375 -6.47 17.31 -19.04
C ASP A 375 -5.95 16.12 -18.22
N ALA A 376 -5.83 16.25 -16.90
CA ALA A 376 -5.23 15.24 -16.03
C ALA A 376 -5.87 13.85 -16.19
N LEU A 377 -7.20 13.77 -16.25
CA LEU A 377 -7.92 12.51 -16.48
C LEU A 377 -7.54 11.86 -17.82
N ASP A 378 -7.43 12.64 -18.88
CA ASP A 378 -7.10 12.14 -20.22
C ASP A 378 -5.64 11.71 -20.31
N VAL A 379 -4.72 12.44 -19.65
CA VAL A 379 -3.30 12.10 -19.53
C VAL A 379 -3.13 10.77 -18.79
N VAL A 380 -3.75 10.62 -17.62
CA VAL A 380 -3.66 9.37 -16.83
C VAL A 380 -4.26 8.20 -17.59
N ASN A 381 -5.45 8.37 -18.18
CA ASN A 381 -6.03 7.27 -18.95
C ASN A 381 -5.13 6.85 -20.10
N ARG A 382 -4.52 7.80 -20.82
CA ARG A 382 -3.64 7.52 -21.95
C ARG A 382 -2.37 6.73 -21.59
N HIS A 383 -1.80 6.97 -20.41
CA HIS A 383 -0.50 6.38 -20.04
C HIS A 383 -0.57 5.29 -19.00
N PHE A 384 -1.62 5.26 -18.18
CA PHE A 384 -1.75 4.35 -17.04
C PHE A 384 -2.85 3.30 -17.27
N ASN A 385 -3.98 3.68 -17.86
CA ASN A 385 -5.12 2.78 -18.02
C ASN A 385 -5.26 2.19 -19.43
N GLU A 386 -4.83 2.91 -20.45
CA GLU A 386 -4.68 2.39 -21.80
C GLU A 386 -3.63 1.27 -21.83
N GLY A 387 -3.83 0.29 -22.71
CA GLY A 387 -2.99 -0.90 -22.79
C GLY A 387 -3.80 -2.18 -22.94
N GLY A 388 -3.16 -3.31 -22.65
CA GLY A 388 -3.82 -4.62 -22.63
C GLY A 388 -4.64 -4.84 -21.36
N ASP A 389 -5.37 -5.95 -21.35
CA ASP A 389 -6.05 -6.45 -20.16
C ASP A 389 -5.02 -7.05 -19.19
N LEU A 390 -5.26 -6.87 -17.89
CA LEU A 390 -4.41 -7.37 -16.82
C LEU A 390 -5.23 -8.32 -15.95
N ASP A 391 -4.73 -9.53 -15.69
CA ASP A 391 -5.49 -10.54 -14.94
C ASP A 391 -5.89 -10.07 -13.54
N THR A 392 -5.03 -9.26 -12.91
CA THR A 392 -5.20 -8.75 -11.55
C THR A 392 -5.91 -7.39 -11.48
N HIS A 393 -5.74 -6.54 -12.50
CA HIS A 393 -6.28 -5.16 -12.52
C HIS A 393 -7.46 -4.98 -13.49
N GLY A 394 -7.90 -6.06 -14.14
CA GLY A 394 -9.01 -6.05 -15.10
C GLY A 394 -8.62 -5.52 -16.47
N SER A 395 -9.63 -5.37 -17.34
CA SER A 395 -9.46 -4.83 -18.69
C SER A 395 -9.10 -3.35 -18.69
N ALA A 396 -8.40 -2.91 -19.74
CA ALA A 396 -8.09 -1.48 -19.94
C ALA A 396 -9.35 -0.61 -19.95
N ALA A 397 -10.43 -1.12 -20.55
CA ALA A 397 -11.72 -0.44 -20.56
C ALA A 397 -12.35 -0.30 -19.17
N ASN A 398 -12.17 -1.29 -18.29
CA ASN A 398 -12.65 -1.21 -16.92
C ASN A 398 -11.81 -0.24 -16.08
N ARG A 399 -10.48 -0.24 -16.23
CA ARG A 399 -9.63 0.75 -15.54
C ARG A 399 -10.01 2.19 -15.90
N ASP A 400 -10.12 2.52 -17.19
CA ASP A 400 -10.60 3.84 -17.65
C ASP A 400 -12.00 4.18 -17.12
N HIS A 401 -12.91 3.20 -17.14
CA HIS A 401 -14.26 3.40 -16.62
C HIS A 401 -14.28 3.77 -15.14
N TRP A 402 -13.52 3.05 -14.31
CA TRP A 402 -13.52 3.25 -12.87
C TRP A 402 -12.77 4.51 -12.47
N LEU A 403 -11.61 4.82 -13.08
CA LEU A 403 -10.93 6.10 -12.87
C LEU A 403 -11.87 7.28 -13.18
N ARG A 404 -12.56 7.23 -14.32
CA ARG A 404 -13.53 8.26 -14.71
C ARG A 404 -14.72 8.31 -13.74
N ALA A 405 -15.21 7.19 -13.24
CA ALA A 405 -16.32 7.15 -12.29
C ALA A 405 -15.99 7.89 -10.98
N GLY A 406 -14.78 7.71 -10.47
CA GLY A 406 -14.30 8.44 -9.29
C GLY A 406 -14.05 9.92 -9.57
N TRP A 407 -13.45 10.23 -10.72
CA TRP A 407 -13.25 11.61 -11.16
C TRP A 407 -14.57 12.36 -11.30
N GLU A 408 -15.58 11.80 -11.97
CA GLU A 408 -16.83 12.52 -12.26
C GLU A 408 -17.83 12.51 -11.09
N GLY A 409 -17.70 11.53 -10.19
CA GLY A 409 -18.62 11.28 -9.09
C GLY A 409 -18.77 12.45 -8.11
N THR A 410 -19.92 12.50 -7.44
CA THR A 410 -20.19 13.44 -6.33
C THR A 410 -20.20 12.76 -4.97
N THR A 411 -20.17 11.43 -4.95
CA THR A 411 -20.10 10.56 -3.78
C THR A 411 -19.19 9.39 -4.08
N VAL A 412 -18.62 8.77 -3.06
CA VAL A 412 -17.76 7.58 -3.22
C VAL A 412 -18.55 6.34 -3.71
N ALA A 413 -19.90 6.38 -3.73
CA ALA A 413 -20.73 5.32 -4.33
C ALA A 413 -20.35 4.94 -5.76
N GLY A 414 -19.79 5.88 -6.53
CA GLY A 414 -19.29 5.61 -7.88
C GLY A 414 -18.17 4.57 -7.93
N CYS A 415 -17.55 4.23 -6.78
CA CYS A 415 -16.46 3.26 -6.63
C CYS A 415 -16.92 1.91 -6.04
N ASN A 416 -18.22 1.62 -6.00
CA ASN A 416 -18.72 0.33 -5.51
C ASN A 416 -18.54 -0.79 -6.55
N THR A 417 -17.31 -1.29 -6.67
CA THR A 417 -16.98 -2.40 -7.56
C THR A 417 -17.54 -3.73 -7.08
N TYR A 418 -17.89 -3.89 -5.79
CA TYR A 418 -18.43 -5.14 -5.26
C TYR A 418 -19.91 -5.37 -5.60
N ASP A 419 -20.68 -4.30 -5.82
CA ASP A 419 -22.04 -4.36 -6.36
C ASP A 419 -22.08 -4.41 -7.90
N ALA A 420 -20.95 -4.14 -8.55
CA ALA A 420 -20.86 -4.10 -10.00
C ALA A 420 -21.03 -5.50 -10.64
N PRO A 421 -21.62 -5.58 -11.84
CA PRO A 421 -21.68 -6.84 -12.59
C PRO A 421 -20.28 -7.30 -13.02
N VAL A 422 -20.08 -8.61 -13.20
CA VAL A 422 -18.76 -9.21 -13.46
C VAL A 422 -18.09 -8.61 -14.69
N GLU A 423 -18.84 -8.23 -15.71
CA GLU A 423 -18.30 -7.63 -16.93
C GLU A 423 -17.63 -6.26 -16.67
N ARG A 424 -18.08 -5.55 -15.63
CA ARG A 424 -17.51 -4.26 -15.21
C ARG A 424 -16.27 -4.40 -14.35
N VAL A 425 -15.94 -5.62 -13.95
CA VAL A 425 -14.73 -5.92 -13.19
C VAL A 425 -13.89 -6.99 -13.88
N ALA A 426 -14.27 -7.37 -15.10
CA ALA A 426 -13.58 -8.31 -15.99
C ALA A 426 -12.13 -7.88 -16.22
#